data_AF-A0A964L720-F1
#
_entry.id   AF-A0A964L720-F1
#
_cell.length_a   1.000
_cell.length_b   1.000
_cell.length_c   1.000
_cell.angle_alpha   90.00
_cell.angle_beta   90.00
_cell.angle_gamma   90.00
#
_symmetry.space_group_name_H-M   'P 1'
#
loop_
_entity.id
_entity.type
_entity.pdbx_description
1 polymer ?
#
loop_
_entity_poly.entity_id
_entity_poly.type
_entity_poly.pdbx_seq_one_letter_code
_entity_poly.pdbx_strand_id
1 'polypeptide(L)'
;MNCLECQELLQNRLDGERITAPEALDQHLSDCATCRQQHAGLARLLECAKQLPTPKLPANFAAQVVHEVMRDRRHRQDKMRRRVFVTAALAAGILLMLLAAYRWIPRDLQQPPIVENRPSNRIPEKKALPTPQKNEPKNAFASFAERLADTTRDHAKVVQVAIHFDAVEKLPSVKEIPMLEPGVREASQEVTEGVRAVTHNARKAFDFFARELPTPELGEQKN
;
A
#
# COMPACT_ATOMS: atom_id res chain seq x y z
N MET A 1 20.75 -6.28 -29.99
CA MET A 1 20.79 -6.43 -28.52
C MET A 1 22.11 -5.90 -28.01
N ASN A 2 22.09 -5.05 -27.00
CA ASN A 2 23.32 -4.54 -26.37
C ASN A 2 23.84 -5.55 -25.31
N CYS A 3 25.06 -5.36 -24.80
CA CYS A 3 25.63 -6.28 -23.81
C CYS A 3 24.90 -6.27 -22.46
N LEU A 4 24.25 -5.15 -22.10
CA LEU A 4 23.50 -5.02 -20.84
C LEU A 4 22.20 -5.83 -20.89
N GLU A 5 21.45 -5.71 -21.98
CA GLU A 5 20.25 -6.52 -22.27
C GLU A 5 20.59 -8.02 -22.27
N CYS A 6 21.72 -8.40 -22.88
CA CYS A 6 22.22 -9.78 -22.82
C CYS A 6 22.43 -10.24 -21.38
N GLN A 7 23.07 -9.41 -20.55
CA GLN A 7 23.35 -9.72 -19.15
C GLN A 7 22.06 -9.85 -18.33
N GLU A 8 21.07 -8.99 -18.53
CA GLU A 8 19.76 -9.10 -17.88
C GLU A 8 19.04 -10.39 -18.28
N LEU A 9 19.02 -10.74 -19.58
CA LEU A 9 18.43 -12.01 -20.02
C LEU A 9 19.16 -13.24 -19.43
N LEU A 10 20.48 -13.16 -19.28
CA LEU A 10 21.26 -14.19 -18.60
C LEU A 10 20.93 -14.29 -17.10
N GLN A 11 20.69 -13.17 -16.42
CA GLN A 11 20.26 -13.14 -15.02
C GLN A 11 18.87 -13.73 -14.84
N ASN A 12 17.90 -13.29 -15.65
CA ASN A 12 16.53 -13.83 -15.64
C ASN A 12 16.53 -15.35 -15.84
N ARG A 13 17.44 -15.86 -16.70
CA ARG A 13 17.63 -17.31 -16.88
C ARG A 13 18.12 -18.01 -15.61
N LEU A 14 19.03 -17.40 -14.84
CA LEU A 14 19.50 -17.95 -13.56
C LEU A 14 18.40 -17.97 -12.50
N ASP A 15 17.53 -16.97 -12.52
CA ASP A 15 16.37 -16.87 -11.64
C ASP A 15 15.24 -17.84 -12.03
N GLY A 16 15.39 -18.57 -13.15
CA GLY A 16 14.42 -19.54 -13.66
C GLY A 16 13.26 -18.89 -14.41
N GLU A 17 13.37 -17.62 -14.76
CA GLU A 17 12.39 -16.93 -15.58
C GLU A 17 12.48 -17.38 -17.04
N ARG A 18 11.35 -17.32 -17.75
CA ARG A 18 11.29 -17.67 -19.17
C ARG A 18 11.83 -16.51 -20.01
N ILE A 19 12.86 -16.80 -20.80
CA ILE A 19 13.40 -15.85 -21.78
C ILE A 19 12.39 -15.68 -22.92
N THR A 20 11.97 -14.44 -23.18
CA THR A 20 10.97 -14.10 -24.20
C THR A 20 11.54 -14.12 -25.62
N ALA A 21 12.85 -13.87 -25.80
CA ALA A 21 13.51 -13.80 -27.10
C ALA A 21 14.83 -14.61 -27.14
N PRO A 22 14.77 -15.96 -27.16
CA PRO A 22 15.96 -16.79 -27.16
C PRO A 22 16.83 -16.60 -28.42
N GLU A 23 16.22 -16.35 -29.57
CA GLU A 23 16.94 -16.17 -30.85
C GLU A 23 17.85 -14.94 -30.85
N ALA A 24 17.38 -13.82 -30.30
CA ALA A 24 18.16 -12.59 -30.20
C ALA A 24 19.36 -12.74 -29.23
N LEU A 25 19.18 -13.55 -28.17
CA LEU A 25 20.26 -13.90 -27.25
C LEU A 25 21.30 -14.76 -27.94
N ASP A 26 20.90 -15.80 -28.66
CA ASP A 26 21.82 -16.71 -29.36
C ASP A 26 22.63 -15.98 -30.44
N GLN A 27 21.99 -15.07 -31.18
CA GLN A 27 22.67 -14.21 -32.15
C GLN A 27 23.69 -13.28 -31.47
N HIS A 28 23.36 -12.68 -30.33
CA HIS A 28 24.33 -11.85 -29.62
C HIS A 28 25.50 -12.68 -29.06
N LEU A 29 25.26 -13.91 -28.62
CA LEU A 29 26.31 -14.83 -28.15
C LEU A 29 27.23 -15.30 -29.30
N SER A 30 26.72 -15.40 -30.53
CA SER A 30 27.57 -15.66 -31.72
C SER A 30 28.45 -14.47 -32.09
N ASP A 31 28.01 -13.25 -31.80
CA ASP A 31 28.70 -12.04 -32.23
C ASP A 31 29.66 -11.49 -31.15
N CYS A 32 29.34 -11.67 -29.87
CA CYS A 32 30.09 -11.11 -28.74
C CYS A 32 30.85 -12.18 -27.94
N ALA A 33 32.18 -12.17 -28.03
CA ALA A 33 33.05 -13.12 -27.31
C ALA A 33 32.96 -13.00 -25.77
N THR A 34 32.84 -11.77 -25.24
CA THR A 34 32.74 -11.52 -23.79
C THR A 34 31.46 -12.13 -23.21
N CYS A 35 30.32 -11.88 -23.84
CA CYS A 35 29.03 -12.43 -23.42
C CYS A 35 29.03 -13.97 -23.52
N ARG A 36 29.67 -14.54 -24.54
CA ARG A 36 29.84 -15.99 -24.67
C ARG A 36 30.64 -16.60 -23.52
N GLN A 37 31.74 -15.97 -23.12
CA GLN A 37 32.56 -16.43 -22.00
C GLN A 37 31.78 -16.38 -20.68
N GLN A 38 31.00 -15.32 -20.45
CA GLN A 38 30.12 -15.20 -19.29
C GLN A 38 29.05 -16.28 -19.28
N HIS A 39 28.37 -16.52 -20.41
CA HIS A 39 27.37 -17.59 -20.54
C HIS A 39 27.97 -18.98 -20.26
N ALA A 40 29.17 -19.27 -20.78
CA ALA A 40 29.87 -20.52 -20.48
C ALA A 40 30.24 -20.64 -18.98
N GLY A 41 30.62 -19.54 -18.34
CA GLY A 41 30.86 -19.48 -16.89
C GLY A 41 29.59 -19.77 -16.08
N LEU A 42 28.47 -19.14 -16.43
CA LEU A 42 27.18 -19.36 -15.80
C LEU A 42 26.69 -20.81 -15.96
N ALA A 43 26.85 -21.40 -17.15
CA ALA A 43 26.50 -22.79 -17.39
C ALA A 43 27.31 -23.75 -16.48
N ARG A 44 28.60 -23.49 -16.28
CA ARG A 44 29.42 -24.27 -15.33
C ARG A 44 28.98 -24.09 -13.89
N LEU A 45 28.66 -22.87 -13.47
CA LEU A 45 28.16 -22.60 -12.12
C LEU A 45 26.84 -23.33 -11.84
N LEU A 46 25.90 -23.32 -12.80
CA LEU A 46 24.66 -24.07 -12.70
C LEU A 46 24.90 -25.57 -12.61
N GLU A 47 25.85 -26.11 -13.39
CA GLU A 47 26.20 -27.51 -13.33
C GLU A 47 26.82 -27.90 -11.98
N CYS A 48 27.74 -27.09 -11.45
CA CYS A 48 28.25 -27.25 -10.09
C CYS A 48 27.13 -27.17 -9.05
N ALA A 49 26.18 -26.26 -9.23
CA ALA A 49 25.05 -26.09 -8.30
C ALA A 49 24.13 -27.32 -8.29
N LYS A 50 23.92 -27.98 -9.44
CA LYS A 50 23.16 -29.24 -9.53
C LYS A 50 23.87 -30.41 -8.86
N GLN A 51 25.20 -30.38 -8.81
CA GLN A 51 26.01 -31.43 -8.18
C GLN A 51 26.14 -31.24 -6.66
N LEU A 52 25.76 -30.08 -6.12
CA LEU A 52 25.74 -29.88 -4.68
C LEU A 52 24.79 -30.90 -4.03
N PRO A 53 25.20 -31.55 -2.93
CA PRO A 53 24.34 -32.49 -2.23
C PRO A 53 23.09 -31.77 -1.77
N THR A 54 21.91 -32.30 -2.12
CA THR A 54 20.66 -31.77 -1.61
C THR A 54 20.66 -31.89 -0.08
N PRO A 55 20.54 -30.78 0.66
CA PRO A 55 20.56 -30.83 2.11
C PRO A 55 19.40 -31.70 2.60
N LYS A 56 19.68 -32.68 3.46
CA LYS A 56 18.64 -33.50 4.08
C LYS A 56 17.92 -32.65 5.11
N LEU A 57 16.70 -32.22 4.79
CA LEU A 57 15.87 -31.50 5.74
C LEU A 57 15.45 -32.44 6.88
N PRO A 58 15.42 -31.97 8.14
CA PRO A 58 14.90 -32.76 9.24
C PRO A 58 13.40 -33.03 9.02
N ALA A 59 12.92 -34.20 9.45
CA ALA A 59 11.54 -34.64 9.20
C ALA A 59 10.47 -33.67 9.74
N ASN A 60 10.84 -32.82 10.71
CA ASN A 60 9.97 -31.82 11.33
C ASN A 60 10.16 -30.39 10.78
N PHE A 61 10.98 -30.16 9.74
CA PHE A 61 11.24 -28.82 9.22
C PHE A 61 9.95 -28.09 8.81
N ALA A 62 9.08 -28.77 8.04
CA ALA A 62 7.83 -28.18 7.59
C ALA A 62 6.93 -27.80 8.79
N ALA A 63 6.87 -28.65 9.82
CA ALA A 63 6.12 -28.36 11.04
C ALA A 63 6.70 -27.17 11.80
N GLN A 64 8.03 -27.05 11.89
CA GLN A 64 8.70 -25.91 12.53
C GLN A 64 8.42 -24.59 11.78
N VAL A 65 8.51 -24.59 10.45
CA VAL A 65 8.23 -23.41 9.62
C VAL A 65 6.78 -22.98 9.78
N VAL A 66 5.83 -23.92 9.71
CA VAL A 66 4.40 -23.62 9.91
C VAL A 66 4.15 -23.07 11.32
N HIS A 67 4.78 -23.66 12.34
CA HIS A 67 4.67 -23.18 13.72
C HIS A 67 5.19 -21.74 13.85
N GLU A 68 6.34 -21.42 13.27
CA GLU A 68 6.90 -20.06 13.29
C GLU A 68 6.03 -19.05 12.53
N VAL A 69 5.51 -19.42 11.36
CA VAL A 69 4.58 -18.56 10.60
C VAL A 69 3.29 -18.30 11.38
N MET A 70 2.73 -19.34 12.02
CA MET A 70 1.54 -19.18 12.86
C MET A 70 1.80 -18.33 14.10
N ARG A 71 2.99 -18.47 14.70
CA ARG A 71 3.43 -17.65 15.83
C ARG A 71 3.55 -16.17 15.43
N ASP A 72 4.18 -15.88 14.29
CA ASP A 72 4.29 -14.51 13.78
C ASP A 72 2.91 -13.91 13.46
N ARG A 73 2.00 -14.70 12.84
CA ARG A 73 0.63 -14.24 12.56
C ARG A 73 -0.13 -13.88 13.84
N ARG A 74 -0.06 -14.72 14.88
CA ARG A 74 -0.68 -14.43 16.19
C ARG A 74 -0.10 -13.16 16.80
N HIS A 75 1.22 -13.01 16.77
CA HIS A 75 1.88 -11.84 17.33
C HIS A 75 1.47 -10.53 16.64
N ARG A 76 1.31 -10.55 15.30
CA ARG A 76 0.79 -9.40 14.54
C ARG A 76 -0.68 -9.12 14.87
N GLN A 77 -1.51 -10.15 14.98
CA GLN A 77 -2.92 -10.00 15.37
C GLN A 77 -3.06 -9.40 16.77
N ASP A 78 -2.25 -9.84 17.73
CA ASP A 78 -2.28 -9.29 19.09
C ASP A 78 -1.88 -7.82 19.12
N LYS A 79 -0.83 -7.44 18.37
CA LYS A 79 -0.43 -6.04 18.22
C LYS A 79 -1.54 -5.19 17.58
N MET A 80 -2.18 -5.71 16.55
CA MET A 80 -3.29 -5.01 15.88
C MET A 80 -4.50 -4.86 16.81
N ARG A 81 -4.89 -5.92 17.52
CA ARG A 81 -5.96 -5.89 18.52
C ARG A 81 -5.68 -4.85 19.59
N ARG A 82 -4.47 -4.83 20.16
CA ARG A 82 -4.08 -3.81 21.15
C ARG A 82 -4.20 -2.39 20.60
N ARG A 83 -3.76 -2.14 19.36
CA ARG A 83 -3.92 -0.83 18.73
C ARG A 83 -5.39 -0.44 18.57
N VAL A 84 -6.23 -1.37 18.08
CA VAL A 84 -7.68 -1.14 17.93
C VAL A 84 -8.35 -0.88 19.28
N PHE A 85 -7.99 -1.61 20.33
CA PHE A 85 -8.52 -1.36 21.68
C PHE A 85 -8.12 0.00 22.22
N VAL A 86 -6.85 0.41 22.05
CA VAL A 86 -6.38 1.73 22.49
C VAL A 86 -7.07 2.86 21.75
N THR A 87 -7.20 2.76 20.42
CA THR A 87 -7.88 3.80 19.62
C THR A 87 -9.37 3.86 19.95
N ALA A 88 -10.04 2.72 20.12
CA ALA A 88 -11.44 2.67 20.53
C ALA A 88 -11.66 3.29 21.92
N ALA A 89 -10.76 3.01 22.88
CA ALA A 89 -10.82 3.58 24.22
C ALA A 89 -10.65 5.11 24.20
N LEU A 90 -9.70 5.63 23.41
CA LEU A 90 -9.50 7.07 23.23
C LEU A 90 -10.72 7.74 22.59
N ALA A 91 -11.28 7.14 21.53
CA ALA A 91 -12.47 7.65 20.86
C ALA A 91 -13.68 7.69 21.81
N ALA A 92 -13.88 6.63 22.60
CA ALA A 92 -14.93 6.59 23.62
C ALA A 92 -14.74 7.67 24.69
N GLY A 93 -13.49 7.89 25.14
CA GLY A 93 -13.16 8.96 26.09
C GLY A 93 -13.50 10.36 25.58
N ILE A 94 -13.17 10.66 24.31
CA ILE A 94 -13.52 11.94 23.66
C ILE A 94 -15.04 12.09 23.55
N LEU A 95 -15.76 11.03 23.15
CA LEU A 95 -17.21 11.05 23.05
C LEU A 95 -17.87 11.34 24.40
N LEU A 96 -17.38 10.72 25.48
CA LEU A 96 -17.86 10.97 26.85
C LEU A 96 -17.56 12.40 27.30
N MET A 97 -16.37 12.93 27.00
CA MET A 97 -16.00 14.33 27.23
C MET A 97 -16.95 15.30 26.52
N LEU A 98 -17.22 15.09 25.23
CA LEU A 98 -18.16 15.90 24.45
C LEU A 98 -19.59 15.81 24.98
N LEU A 99 -20.02 14.62 25.38
CA LEU A 99 -21.36 14.41 25.95
C LEU A 99 -21.50 15.11 27.31
N ALA A 100 -20.48 15.04 28.16
CA ALA A 100 -20.44 15.77 29.42
C ALA A 100 -20.46 17.29 29.19
N ALA A 101 -19.62 17.80 28.28
CA ALA A 101 -19.59 19.21 27.90
C ALA A 101 -20.95 19.69 27.36
N TYR A 102 -21.59 18.89 26.48
CA TYR A 102 -22.91 19.20 25.93
C TYR A 102 -23.99 19.27 27.02
N ARG A 103 -23.93 18.41 28.04
CA ARG A 103 -24.87 18.47 29.18
C ARG A 103 -24.58 19.63 30.13
N TRP A 104 -23.34 20.09 30.22
CA TRP A 104 -22.94 21.18 31.12
C TRP A 104 -23.05 22.58 30.52
N ILE A 105 -23.07 22.73 29.20
CA ILE A 105 -23.27 24.03 28.56
C ILE A 105 -24.67 24.54 28.93
N PRO A 106 -24.79 25.62 29.74
CA PRO A 106 -26.09 26.20 30.05
C PRO A 106 -26.72 26.71 28.75
N ARG A 107 -27.96 26.31 28.50
CA ARG A 107 -28.73 26.68 27.30
C ARG A 107 -29.18 28.14 27.28
N ASP A 108 -28.65 29.00 28.14
CA ASP A 108 -28.90 30.44 28.16
C ASP A 108 -28.14 31.18 27.03
N LEU A 109 -28.14 30.58 25.84
CA LEU A 109 -28.04 31.37 24.61
C LEU A 109 -29.37 32.12 24.50
N GLN A 110 -29.45 33.26 25.19
CA GLN A 110 -30.33 34.35 24.82
C GLN A 110 -30.22 34.46 23.30
N GLN A 111 -31.28 34.06 22.60
CA GLN A 111 -31.36 34.26 21.17
C GLN A 111 -31.06 35.74 20.96
N PRO A 112 -29.94 36.12 20.30
CA PRO A 112 -29.76 37.51 19.96
C PRO A 112 -31.03 37.90 19.21
N PRO A 113 -31.70 39.00 19.59
CA PRO A 113 -32.97 39.38 19.01
C PRO A 113 -32.78 39.32 17.50
N ILE A 114 -33.63 38.53 16.84
CA ILE A 114 -33.62 38.40 15.39
C ILE A 114 -33.78 39.84 14.88
N VAL A 115 -32.68 40.44 14.46
CA VAL A 115 -32.69 41.73 13.79
C VAL A 115 -33.39 41.41 12.48
N GLU A 116 -34.68 41.70 12.45
CA GLU A 116 -35.51 41.62 11.27
C GLU A 116 -34.80 42.44 10.21
N ASN A 117 -34.15 41.73 9.28
CA ASN A 117 -33.34 42.32 8.24
C ASN A 117 -34.33 42.90 7.23
N ARG A 118 -34.86 44.08 7.58
CA ARG A 118 -35.80 44.82 6.76
C ARG A 118 -35.10 45.06 5.43
N PRO A 119 -35.60 44.51 4.30
CA PRO A 119 -34.96 44.65 3.01
C PRO A 119 -34.85 46.15 2.72
N SER A 120 -33.63 46.67 2.81
CA SER A 120 -33.33 48.04 2.42
C SER A 120 -33.52 48.09 0.91
N ASN A 121 -34.66 48.63 0.50
CA ASN A 121 -34.98 48.98 -0.87
C ASN A 121 -34.04 50.11 -1.30
N ARG A 122 -32.77 49.78 -1.58
CA ARG A 122 -31.81 50.70 -2.18
C ARG A 122 -31.98 50.66 -3.69
N ILE A 123 -32.52 51.79 -4.13
CA ILE A 123 -32.56 52.37 -5.48
C ILE A 123 -31.35 51.94 -6.33
N PRO A 124 -31.56 51.59 -7.61
CA PRO A 124 -30.50 51.25 -8.54
C PRO A 124 -29.74 52.51 -8.94
N GLU A 125 -28.50 52.68 -8.46
CA GLU A 125 -27.64 53.77 -8.94
C GLU A 125 -26.33 53.26 -9.54
N LYS A 126 -26.24 53.52 -10.86
CA LYS A 126 -25.07 53.72 -11.71
C LYS A 126 -24.07 52.58 -11.91
N LYS A 127 -24.04 52.16 -13.18
CA LYS A 127 -22.90 51.62 -13.91
C LYS A 127 -21.59 52.29 -13.46
N ALA A 128 -20.76 51.53 -12.75
CA ALA A 128 -19.34 51.83 -12.58
C ALA A 128 -18.53 50.65 -13.14
N LEU A 129 -17.39 51.03 -13.71
CA LEU A 129 -16.46 50.30 -14.55
C LEU A 129 -16.11 48.86 -14.13
N PRO A 130 -15.65 48.02 -15.07
CA PRO A 130 -15.09 46.70 -14.77
C PRO A 130 -13.87 46.87 -13.86
N THR A 131 -14.04 46.53 -12.59
CA THR A 131 -12.94 46.34 -11.66
C THR A 131 -12.26 45.02 -12.02
N PRO A 132 -10.91 44.97 -12.10
CA PRO A 132 -10.21 43.72 -12.34
C PRO A 132 -10.51 42.76 -11.19
N GLN A 133 -11.05 41.58 -11.55
CA GLN A 133 -11.28 40.48 -10.62
C GLN A 133 -9.95 40.16 -9.92
N LYS A 134 -9.81 40.62 -8.68
CA LYS A 134 -8.87 40.01 -7.74
C LYS A 134 -9.40 38.61 -7.47
N ASN A 135 -8.88 37.65 -8.24
CA ASN A 135 -8.96 36.23 -7.94
C ASN A 135 -8.30 36.02 -6.57
N GLU A 136 -9.07 36.14 -5.49
CA GLU A 136 -8.63 35.73 -4.17
C GLU A 136 -8.38 34.22 -4.21
N PRO A 137 -7.18 33.74 -3.86
CA PRO A 137 -6.82 32.32 -3.87
C PRO A 137 -7.41 31.58 -2.65
N LYS A 138 -8.70 31.75 -2.35
CA LYS A 138 -9.39 31.06 -1.24
C LYS A 138 -9.81 29.63 -1.56
N ASN A 139 -9.66 29.19 -2.82
CA ASN A 139 -10.08 27.85 -3.26
C ASN A 139 -8.95 26.81 -3.35
N ALA A 140 -7.71 27.17 -3.02
CA ALA A 140 -6.60 26.20 -3.04
C ALA A 140 -6.75 25.11 -1.97
N PHE A 141 -7.32 25.44 -0.80
CA PHE A 141 -7.61 24.46 0.23
C PHE A 141 -8.86 23.61 -0.07
N ALA A 142 -9.86 24.19 -0.73
CA ALA A 142 -11.07 23.46 -1.11
C ALA A 142 -10.76 22.36 -2.13
N SER A 143 -9.96 22.67 -3.16
CA SER A 143 -9.55 21.68 -4.16
C SER A 143 -8.58 20.62 -3.60
N PHE A 144 -7.79 20.95 -2.58
CA PHE A 144 -6.97 19.98 -1.86
C PHE A 144 -7.82 19.04 -0.99
N ALA A 145 -8.83 19.56 -0.28
CA ALA A 145 -9.76 18.76 0.51
C ALA A 145 -10.59 17.81 -0.38
N GLU A 146 -11.00 18.26 -1.57
CA GLU A 146 -11.72 17.45 -2.54
C GLU A 146 -10.84 16.31 -3.09
N ARG A 147 -9.58 16.60 -3.44
CA ARG A 147 -8.60 15.55 -3.84
C ARG A 147 -8.27 14.56 -2.72
N LEU A 148 -8.23 15.01 -1.46
CA LEU A 148 -8.04 14.14 -0.30
C LEU A 148 -9.25 13.24 -0.06
N ALA A 149 -10.46 13.76 -0.25
CA ALA A 149 -11.69 12.98 -0.14
C ALA A 149 -11.75 11.87 -1.21
N ASP A 150 -11.38 12.19 -2.45
CA ASP A 150 -11.38 11.20 -3.54
C ASP A 150 -10.29 10.13 -3.34
N THR A 151 -9.07 10.52 -2.97
CA THR A 151 -8.00 9.55 -2.69
C THR A 151 -8.31 8.65 -1.49
N THR A 152 -8.91 9.20 -0.43
CA THR A 152 -9.34 8.37 0.72
C THR A 152 -10.50 7.45 0.37
N ARG A 153 -11.42 7.86 -0.52
CA ARG A 153 -12.50 7.00 -1.01
C ARG A 153 -11.98 5.83 -1.83
N ASP A 154 -11.00 6.05 -2.68
CA ASP A 154 -10.39 4.98 -3.49
C ASP A 154 -9.56 4.02 -2.62
N HIS A 155 -8.80 4.54 -1.66
CA HIS A 155 -8.12 3.69 -0.68
C HIS A 155 -9.10 2.91 0.21
N ALA A 156 -10.22 3.53 0.61
CA ALA A 156 -11.25 2.85 1.38
C ALA A 156 -11.91 1.71 0.59
N LYS A 157 -12.13 1.87 -0.73
CA LYS A 157 -12.61 0.77 -1.59
C LYS A 157 -11.61 -0.38 -1.65
N VAL A 158 -10.32 -0.09 -1.83
CA VAL A 158 -9.27 -1.13 -1.87
C VAL A 158 -9.18 -1.86 -0.52
N VAL A 159 -9.27 -1.13 0.60
CA VAL A 159 -9.25 -1.72 1.94
C VAL A 159 -10.55 -2.48 2.23
N GLN A 160 -11.71 -2.02 1.76
CA GLN A 160 -12.98 -2.74 1.93
C GLN A 160 -12.98 -4.06 1.17
N VAL A 161 -12.40 -4.09 -0.04
CA VAL A 161 -12.13 -5.32 -0.80
C VAL A 161 -11.13 -6.20 -0.03
N ALA A 162 -10.07 -5.62 0.55
CA ALA A 162 -9.10 -6.33 1.37
C ALA A 162 -9.71 -6.97 2.64
N ILE A 163 -10.64 -6.28 3.31
CA ILE A 163 -11.32 -6.73 4.54
C ILE A 163 -12.34 -7.83 4.23
N HIS A 164 -12.97 -7.82 3.05
CA HIS A 164 -13.85 -8.91 2.62
C HIS A 164 -13.09 -10.21 2.29
N PHE A 165 -11.75 -10.22 2.28
CA PHE A 165 -10.96 -11.46 2.22
C PHE A 165 -10.92 -12.23 3.56
N ASP A 166 -11.50 -11.76 4.66
CA ASP A 166 -11.71 -12.64 5.84
C ASP A 166 -12.76 -13.75 5.55
N ALA A 167 -13.48 -13.69 4.42
CA ALA A 167 -14.29 -14.80 3.90
C ALA A 167 -13.47 -15.88 3.16
N VAL A 168 -12.14 -15.75 3.07
CA VAL A 168 -11.24 -16.71 2.40
C VAL A 168 -11.10 -18.03 3.16
N GLU A 169 -11.57 -18.14 4.41
CA GLU A 169 -11.68 -19.43 5.11
C GLU A 169 -12.70 -20.40 4.46
N LYS A 170 -13.48 -19.96 3.47
CA LYS A 170 -14.34 -20.81 2.63
C LYS A 170 -13.99 -20.71 1.13
N LEU A 171 -12.71 -20.60 0.78
CA LEU A 171 -12.35 -20.91 -0.61
C LEU A 171 -12.59 -22.41 -0.86
N PRO A 172 -13.31 -22.78 -1.93
CA PRO A 172 -13.43 -24.18 -2.31
C PRO A 172 -12.03 -24.77 -2.49
N SER A 173 -11.83 -25.99 -2.00
CA SER A 173 -10.55 -26.67 -2.13
C SER A 173 -10.13 -26.66 -3.61
N VAL A 174 -8.83 -26.45 -3.87
CA VAL A 174 -8.20 -26.26 -5.20
C VAL A 174 -8.52 -27.38 -6.23
N LYS A 175 -9.24 -28.44 -5.85
CA LYS A 175 -9.62 -29.56 -6.72
C LYS A 175 -10.73 -29.24 -7.73
N GLU A 176 -11.44 -28.12 -7.63
CA GLU A 176 -12.60 -27.82 -8.49
C GLU A 176 -12.47 -26.53 -9.30
N ILE A 177 -11.25 -26.04 -9.54
CA ILE A 177 -11.08 -24.91 -10.47
C ILE A 177 -11.06 -25.50 -11.89
N PRO A 178 -12.11 -25.32 -12.72
CA PRO A 178 -12.07 -25.74 -14.12
C PRO A 178 -10.86 -25.05 -14.77
N MET A 179 -10.13 -25.75 -15.64
CA MET A 179 -8.99 -25.18 -16.37
C MET A 179 -9.44 -23.90 -17.09
N LEU A 180 -9.11 -22.74 -16.51
CA LEU A 180 -9.37 -21.45 -17.14
C LEU A 180 -8.51 -21.33 -18.40
N GLU A 181 -9.13 -20.80 -19.45
CA GLU A 181 -8.51 -20.53 -20.73
C GLU A 181 -7.21 -19.69 -20.60
N PRO A 182 -6.23 -19.93 -21.49
CA PRO A 182 -4.90 -19.33 -21.40
C PRO A 182 -4.87 -17.80 -21.44
N GLY A 183 -5.91 -17.13 -21.94
CA GLY A 183 -5.96 -15.65 -22.06
C GLY A 183 -6.10 -14.88 -20.75
N VAL A 184 -6.59 -15.50 -19.66
CA VAL A 184 -6.79 -14.79 -18.38
C VAL A 184 -5.49 -14.69 -17.56
N ARG A 185 -4.47 -15.50 -17.88
CA ARG A 185 -3.19 -15.51 -17.16
C ARG A 185 -2.35 -14.26 -17.42
N GLU A 186 -2.34 -13.72 -18.63
CA GLU A 186 -1.58 -12.50 -18.97
C GLU A 186 -2.13 -11.27 -18.24
N ALA A 187 -3.45 -11.08 -18.22
CA ALA A 187 -4.06 -9.95 -17.51
C ALA A 187 -3.84 -10.00 -15.99
N SER A 188 -3.70 -11.21 -15.41
CA SER A 188 -3.41 -11.34 -13.99
C SER A 188 -1.95 -10.99 -13.63
N GLN A 189 -1.00 -11.17 -14.56
CA GLN A 189 0.40 -10.83 -14.32
C GLN A 189 0.63 -9.32 -14.27
N GLU A 190 0.04 -8.56 -15.19
CA GLU A 190 0.16 -7.10 -15.21
C GLU A 190 -0.41 -6.45 -13.95
N VAL A 191 -1.54 -6.95 -13.44
CA VAL A 191 -2.15 -6.45 -12.20
C VAL A 191 -1.27 -6.79 -10.98
N THR A 192 -0.63 -7.96 -10.98
CA THR A 192 0.23 -8.39 -9.87
C THR A 192 1.53 -7.57 -9.80
N GLU A 193 2.08 -7.19 -10.96
CA GLU A 193 3.24 -6.28 -11.03
C GLU A 193 2.89 -4.87 -10.55
N GLY A 194 1.73 -4.33 -10.95
CA GLY A 194 1.26 -3.04 -10.46
C GLY A 194 1.09 -3.00 -8.94
N VAL A 195 0.53 -4.05 -8.35
CA VAL A 195 0.35 -4.15 -6.89
C VAL A 195 1.68 -4.33 -6.15
N ARG A 196 2.67 -5.04 -6.74
CA ARG A 196 4.03 -5.13 -6.17
C ARG A 196 4.74 -3.78 -6.11
N ALA A 197 4.64 -2.97 -7.16
CA ALA A 197 5.27 -1.65 -7.19
C ALA A 197 4.70 -0.72 -6.11
N VAL A 198 3.37 -0.73 -5.92
CA VAL A 198 2.69 0.09 -4.91
C VAL A 198 3.01 -0.40 -3.50
N THR A 199 3.00 -1.70 -3.25
CA THR A 199 3.31 -2.27 -1.92
C THR A 199 4.77 -2.07 -1.52
N HIS A 200 5.71 -2.11 -2.47
CA HIS A 200 7.12 -1.84 -2.20
C HIS A 200 7.36 -0.37 -1.78
N ASN A 201 6.74 0.58 -2.49
CA ASN A 201 6.83 2.01 -2.14
C ASN A 201 6.14 2.35 -0.82
N ALA A 202 4.96 1.77 -0.55
CA ALA A 202 4.25 1.99 0.71
C ALA A 202 5.05 1.48 1.92
N ARG A 203 5.73 0.33 1.78
CA ARG A 203 6.59 -0.21 2.84
C ARG A 203 7.81 0.67 3.09
N LYS A 204 8.44 1.19 2.03
CA LYS A 204 9.59 2.09 2.13
C LYS A 204 9.22 3.42 2.79
N ALA A 205 8.05 3.97 2.46
CA ALA A 205 7.52 5.16 3.11
C ALA A 205 7.22 4.92 4.59
N PHE A 206 6.61 3.78 4.94
CA PHE A 206 6.33 3.42 6.32
C PHE A 206 7.62 3.26 7.15
N ASP A 207 8.66 2.62 6.60
CA ASP A 207 9.97 2.49 7.28
C ASP A 207 10.65 3.85 7.50
N PHE A 208 10.44 4.81 6.59
CA PHE A 208 10.93 6.18 6.75
C PHE A 208 10.25 6.87 7.93
N PHE A 209 8.90 6.82 7.98
CA PHE A 209 8.13 7.37 9.09
C PHE A 209 8.43 6.69 10.44
N ALA A 210 8.65 5.37 10.44
CA ALA A 210 8.97 4.64 11.65
C ALA A 210 10.36 5.01 12.22
N ARG A 211 11.29 5.50 11.39
CA ARG A 211 12.61 5.97 11.83
C ARG A 211 12.60 7.43 12.30
N GLU A 212 11.71 8.27 11.74
CA GLU A 212 11.66 9.69 12.07
C GLU A 212 10.74 10.02 13.26
N LEU A 213 9.85 9.10 13.67
CA LEU A 213 9.05 9.32 14.87
C LEU A 213 9.94 9.17 16.12
N PRO A 214 10.13 10.25 16.91
CA PRO A 214 10.88 10.17 18.15
C PRO A 214 10.19 9.16 19.06
N THR A 215 10.93 8.13 19.47
CA THR A 215 10.43 7.20 20.49
C THR A 215 10.13 8.01 21.74
N PRO A 216 8.89 8.00 22.25
CA PRO A 216 8.57 8.70 23.47
C PRO A 216 9.49 8.17 24.56
N GLU A 217 10.30 9.04 25.14
CA GLU A 217 11.11 8.72 26.30
C GLU A 217 10.15 8.25 27.38
N LEU A 218 10.16 6.94 27.64
CA LEU A 218 9.46 6.33 28.75
C LEU A 218 10.10 6.92 30.01
N GLY A 219 9.49 7.99 30.51
CA GLY A 219 9.93 8.71 31.68
C GLY A 219 10.20 7.72 32.81
N GLU A 220 11.45 7.74 33.28
CA GLU A 220 11.87 7.02 34.48
C GLU A 220 10.94 7.39 35.63
N GLN A 221 10.12 6.43 36.06
CA GLN A 221 9.43 6.50 37.34
C GLN A 221 10.51 6.51 38.43
N LYS A 222 10.80 7.70 38.97
CA LYS A 222 11.54 7.84 40.22
C LYS A 222 10.68 7.29 41.36
N ASN A 223 11.19 6.22 41.98
CA ASN A 223 10.75 5.71 43.27
C ASN A 223 11.12 6.68 44.40
#